data_AF-A0A975FNJ8-F1
#
_entry.id   AF-A0A975FNJ8-F1
#
_cell.length_a   1.000
_cell.length_b   1.000
_cell.length_c   1.000
_cell.angle_alpha   90.00
_cell.angle_beta   90.00
_cell.angle_gamma   90.00
#
_symmetry.space_group_name_H-M   'P 1'
#
loop_
_entity.id
_entity.type
_entity.pdbx_description
1 polymer ?
#
loop_
_entity_poly.entity_id
_entity_poly.type
_entity_poly.pdbx_seq_one_letter_code
_entity_poly.pdbx_strand_id
1 'polypeptide(L)'
;MFSASSGAGGLVLRAERGPGRPGGPKRPGAEAPGFTDDAGELVVPDEEASGVDAEARARARRIAARLAVPRPKRDATARRGAGELGSLPYRGGSDEIDLDRTIEVLAERPVPEDEDIVVRDRIRTRRSVVLAVDVSGSMRGERVKTAGAVVGALAGELERDDLGVIAFWSDAAVLLGLGERIEPMTLLDRVLRMPAKGLTNVAFPLELAARQLARVPARDARVLLLSDCVHNAGPDPRPLAARLPRLDVLLDASGEQDAELGRELAAAGRGMFRRVRGYRDVAPALSAIFGG
;
A
#
# COMPACT_ATOMS: atom_id res chain seq x y z
N MET A 1 -3.66 -16.05 40.39
CA MET A 1 -2.63 -16.59 41.29
C MET A 1 -1.61 -17.25 40.37
N PHE A 2 -0.34 -16.83 40.35
CA PHE A 2 0.63 -17.32 39.35
C PHE A 2 1.37 -18.55 39.87
N SER A 3 1.45 -19.62 39.09
CA SER A 3 2.40 -20.71 39.33
C SER A 3 3.46 -20.73 38.24
N ALA A 4 4.73 -20.76 38.63
CA ALA A 4 5.85 -20.94 37.71
C ALA A 4 6.15 -22.43 37.52
N SER A 5 6.33 -22.87 36.27
CA SER A 5 7.00 -24.14 35.97
C SER A 5 8.25 -23.86 35.13
N SER A 6 9.41 -24.28 35.62
CA SER A 6 10.69 -24.12 34.93
C SER A 6 10.92 -25.24 33.93
N GLY A 7 10.93 -24.89 32.63
CA GLY A 7 11.53 -25.68 31.56
C GLY A 7 12.59 -24.84 30.87
N ALA A 8 13.74 -25.43 30.53
CA ALA A 8 14.87 -24.72 29.95
C ALA A 8 14.50 -24.09 28.59
N GLY A 9 14.35 -22.77 28.58
CA GLY A 9 14.10 -21.98 27.37
C GLY A 9 12.90 -21.02 27.49
N GLY A 10 13.06 -19.92 28.21
CA GLY A 10 12.17 -18.74 28.13
C GLY A 10 10.96 -18.73 29.07
N LEU A 11 10.79 -17.61 29.79
CA LEU A 11 9.70 -17.37 30.74
C LEU A 11 8.43 -16.95 29.97
N VAL A 12 7.38 -17.78 30.00
CA VAL A 12 6.06 -17.45 29.43
C VAL A 12 5.11 -17.06 30.56
N LEU A 13 4.65 -15.80 30.58
CA LEU A 13 3.60 -15.36 31.50
C LEU A 13 2.24 -15.62 30.87
N ARG A 14 1.52 -16.61 31.40
CA ARG A 14 0.14 -16.93 31.01
C ARG A 14 -0.83 -16.28 31.99
N ALA A 15 -1.75 -15.46 31.50
CA ALA A 15 -2.87 -14.97 32.30
C ALA A 15 -3.99 -16.03 32.31
N GLU A 16 -4.33 -16.57 33.48
CA GLU A 16 -5.47 -17.47 33.64
C GLU A 16 -6.79 -16.68 33.56
N ARG A 17 -7.68 -17.10 32.65
CA ARG A 17 -9.09 -16.69 32.62
C ARG A 17 -9.87 -17.50 33.65
N GLY A 18 -10.71 -16.83 34.45
CA GLY A 18 -11.64 -17.47 35.38
C GLY A 18 -12.75 -18.27 34.67
N PRO A 19 -13.46 -19.17 35.38
CA PRO A 19 -14.29 -20.19 34.76
C PRO A 19 -15.62 -19.61 34.25
N GLY A 20 -15.73 -19.46 32.93
CA GLY A 20 -16.99 -19.26 32.22
C GLY A 20 -17.64 -20.59 31.83
N ARG A 21 -18.95 -20.71 32.04
CA ARG A 21 -19.80 -21.90 31.80
C ARG A 21 -19.57 -22.59 30.44
N PRO A 22 -19.64 -23.95 30.35
CA PRO A 22 -19.59 -24.64 29.07
C PRO A 22 -20.91 -24.45 28.29
N GLY A 23 -20.82 -23.85 27.10
CA GLY A 23 -21.91 -23.79 26.13
C GLY A 23 -22.12 -25.15 25.46
N GLY A 24 -23.38 -25.57 25.35
CA GLY A 24 -23.79 -26.88 24.83
C GLY A 24 -23.46 -27.13 23.35
N PRO A 25 -23.70 -28.37 22.86
CA PRO A 25 -23.23 -28.81 21.55
C PRO A 25 -23.98 -28.10 20.41
N LYS A 26 -23.22 -27.49 19.49
CA LYS A 26 -23.75 -26.88 18.27
C LYS A 26 -24.16 -27.98 17.26
N ARG A 27 -25.39 -27.88 16.75
CA ARG A 27 -25.90 -28.69 15.63
C ARG A 27 -25.29 -28.20 14.31
N PRO A 28 -25.06 -29.09 13.32
CA PRO A 28 -24.48 -28.71 12.04
C PRO A 28 -25.56 -28.13 11.11
N GLY A 29 -25.38 -26.89 10.68
CA GLY A 29 -26.24 -26.24 9.69
C GLY A 29 -26.19 -24.73 9.77
N ALA A 30 -25.63 -24.11 8.71
CA ALA A 30 -25.47 -22.67 8.47
C ALA A 30 -24.46 -21.95 9.38
N GLU A 31 -23.20 -21.89 8.94
CA GLU A 31 -22.21 -20.94 9.47
C GLU A 31 -22.61 -19.53 9.03
N ALA A 32 -23.09 -18.73 9.97
CA ALA A 32 -23.06 -17.27 9.83
C ALA A 32 -21.60 -16.82 9.71
N PRO A 33 -21.27 -15.75 8.94
CA PRO A 33 -19.91 -15.24 8.89
C PRO A 33 -19.48 -14.89 10.32
N GLY A 34 -18.48 -15.61 10.84
CA GLY A 34 -18.03 -15.44 12.22
C GLY A 34 -17.34 -14.09 12.35
N PHE A 35 -17.87 -13.21 13.19
CA PHE A 35 -17.15 -12.03 13.65
C PHE A 35 -16.22 -12.44 14.80
N THR A 36 -14.94 -12.05 14.74
CA THR A 36 -13.99 -12.24 15.84
C THR A 36 -13.33 -10.91 16.22
N ASP A 37 -13.10 -10.69 17.52
CA ASP A 37 -12.37 -9.53 18.03
C ASP A 37 -10.86 -9.78 18.17
N ASP A 38 -10.38 -10.97 17.77
CA ASP A 38 -8.98 -11.35 17.92
C ASP A 38 -8.05 -10.45 17.08
N ALA A 39 -6.95 -10.00 17.69
CA ALA A 39 -5.91 -9.27 16.98
C ALA A 39 -5.15 -10.20 16.02
N GLY A 40 -4.86 -9.73 14.80
CA GLY A 40 -4.10 -10.50 13.82
C GLY A 40 -2.62 -10.61 14.18
N GLU A 41 -1.96 -11.65 13.66
CA GLU A 41 -0.52 -11.87 13.84
C GLU A 41 0.27 -11.58 12.55
N LEU A 42 1.56 -11.21 12.67
CA LEU A 42 2.42 -11.05 11.51
C LEU A 42 2.95 -12.42 11.06
N VAL A 43 2.65 -12.82 9.83
CA VAL A 43 3.08 -14.09 9.24
C VAL A 43 4.24 -13.87 8.27
N VAL A 44 5.21 -14.79 8.29
CA VAL A 44 6.30 -14.83 7.30
C VAL A 44 5.81 -15.60 6.07
N PRO A 45 5.91 -15.04 4.85
CA PRO A 45 5.51 -15.76 3.64
C PRO A 45 6.41 -16.98 3.39
N ASP A 46 5.80 -18.14 3.06
CA ASP A 46 6.55 -19.32 2.64
C ASP A 46 7.18 -19.12 1.25
N GLU A 47 8.48 -19.44 1.10
CA GLU A 47 9.23 -19.23 -0.15
C GLU A 47 9.12 -20.39 -1.16
N GLU A 48 8.47 -21.50 -0.81
CA GLU A 48 8.45 -22.71 -1.63
C GLU A 48 7.68 -22.52 -2.96
N ALA A 49 8.33 -22.91 -4.05
CA ALA A 49 7.96 -22.58 -5.42
C ALA A 49 6.77 -23.43 -5.92
N SER A 50 5.58 -22.85 -5.89
CA SER A 50 4.45 -23.25 -6.75
C SER A 50 4.40 -22.34 -7.99
N GLY A 51 3.88 -22.90 -9.10
CA GLY A 51 4.06 -22.44 -10.47
C GLY A 51 3.63 -21.01 -10.79
N VAL A 52 4.21 -20.49 -11.87
CA VAL A 52 3.96 -19.16 -12.43
C VAL A 52 2.56 -19.06 -13.05
N ASP A 53 1.76 -18.05 -12.66
CA ASP A 53 0.49 -17.72 -13.32
C ASP A 53 0.72 -16.77 -14.51
N ALA A 54 0.81 -17.31 -15.71
CA ALA A 54 1.06 -16.54 -16.94
C ALA A 54 -0.06 -15.49 -17.23
N GLU A 55 -1.30 -15.77 -16.86
CA GLU A 55 -2.43 -14.89 -17.14
C GLU A 55 -2.41 -13.65 -16.24
N ALA A 56 -2.17 -13.86 -14.94
CA ALA A 56 -2.00 -12.76 -13.99
C ALA A 56 -0.82 -11.86 -14.39
N ARG A 57 0.30 -12.45 -14.85
CA ARG A 57 1.44 -11.69 -15.34
C ARG A 57 1.13 -10.87 -16.60
N ALA A 58 0.43 -11.46 -17.57
CA ALA A 58 -0.02 -10.73 -18.76
C ALA A 58 -0.98 -9.59 -18.40
N ARG A 59 -1.86 -9.80 -17.40
CA ARG A 59 -2.77 -8.77 -16.88
C ARG A 59 -2.00 -7.64 -16.21
N ALA A 60 -1.00 -7.94 -15.39
CA ALA A 60 -0.12 -6.93 -14.76
C ALA A 60 0.54 -6.03 -15.80
N ARG A 61 1.12 -6.63 -16.86
CA ARG A 61 1.72 -5.89 -17.98
C ARG A 61 0.71 -4.98 -18.69
N ARG A 62 -0.53 -5.43 -18.88
CA ARG A 62 -1.60 -4.61 -19.47
C ARG A 62 -2.04 -3.45 -18.58
N ILE A 63 -2.09 -3.65 -17.27
CA ILE A 63 -2.40 -2.58 -16.31
C ILE A 63 -1.25 -1.57 -16.33
N ALA A 64 0.00 -2.03 -16.18
CA ALA A 64 1.20 -1.19 -16.22
C ALA A 64 1.28 -0.35 -17.51
N ALA A 65 1.07 -0.96 -18.68
CA ALA A 65 1.10 -0.24 -19.96
C ALA A 65 0.04 0.86 -20.10
N ARG A 66 -1.01 0.85 -19.27
CA ARG A 66 -2.07 1.87 -19.24
C ARG A 66 -1.99 2.78 -18.01
N LEU A 67 -1.21 2.39 -17.03
CA LEU A 67 -0.99 3.14 -15.81
C LEU A 67 0.09 4.16 -16.11
N ALA A 68 -0.19 5.42 -15.80
CA ALA A 68 0.80 6.47 -15.83
C ALA A 68 0.74 7.13 -14.46
N VAL A 69 1.55 6.62 -13.51
CA VAL A 69 1.58 7.22 -12.17
C VAL A 69 2.29 8.58 -12.29
N PRO A 70 1.63 9.70 -11.98
CA PRO A 70 2.27 11.01 -12.06
C PRO A 70 3.48 11.03 -11.15
N ARG A 71 4.59 11.52 -11.69
CA ARG A 71 5.84 11.66 -10.95
C ARG A 71 5.61 12.56 -9.72
N PRO A 72 6.32 12.32 -8.61
CA PRO A 72 6.25 13.23 -7.47
C PRO A 72 6.49 14.67 -7.94
N LYS A 73 5.61 15.60 -7.54
CA LYS A 73 5.76 17.02 -7.86
C LYS A 73 7.08 17.52 -7.25
N ARG A 74 7.74 18.46 -7.94
CA ARG A 74 8.93 19.13 -7.40
C ARG A 74 8.55 19.84 -6.10
N ASP A 75 9.32 19.61 -5.04
CA ASP A 75 9.12 20.32 -3.77
C ASP A 75 9.95 21.61 -3.83
N ALA A 76 9.34 22.70 -4.31
CA ALA A 76 9.93 24.04 -4.24
C ALA A 76 10.13 24.52 -2.79
N THR A 77 9.53 23.81 -1.81
CA THR A 77 9.65 24.08 -0.38
C THR A 77 10.52 23.05 0.36
N ALA A 78 11.27 22.23 -0.38
CA ALA A 78 12.20 21.26 0.20
C ALA A 78 13.20 22.03 1.07
N ARG A 79 12.93 22.02 2.39
CA ARG A 79 13.78 22.61 3.43
C ARG A 79 15.24 22.30 3.09
N ARG A 80 16.08 23.33 3.21
CA ARG A 80 17.55 23.28 3.07
C ARG A 80 18.09 21.90 3.53
N GLY A 81 18.43 21.02 2.57
CA GLY A 81 19.19 19.80 2.86
C GLY A 81 18.74 18.48 2.24
N ALA A 82 17.57 18.34 1.59
CA ALA A 82 17.15 17.05 1.01
C ALA A 82 16.62 17.16 -0.42
N GLY A 83 17.11 16.29 -1.32
CA GLY A 83 16.76 16.20 -2.73
C GLY A 83 18.00 16.18 -3.64
N GLU A 84 17.94 15.45 -4.76
CA GLU A 84 18.99 15.49 -5.79
C GLU A 84 18.93 16.83 -6.55
N LEU A 85 20.07 17.49 -6.71
CA LEU A 85 20.19 18.69 -7.53
C LEU A 85 20.08 18.30 -9.01
N GLY A 86 19.22 18.98 -9.76
CA GLY A 86 19.10 18.81 -11.21
C GLY A 86 18.98 20.15 -11.92
N SER A 87 19.59 20.24 -13.10
CA SER A 87 19.60 21.45 -13.94
C SER A 87 18.39 21.48 -14.87
N LEU A 88 17.61 22.55 -14.82
CA LEU A 88 16.29 22.64 -15.45
C LEU A 88 16.03 24.05 -15.98
N PRO A 89 15.23 24.22 -17.06
CA PRO A 89 14.78 25.53 -17.51
C PRO A 89 14.05 26.29 -16.40
N TYR A 90 14.32 27.59 -16.28
CA TYR A 90 13.67 28.48 -15.34
C TYR A 90 12.20 28.66 -15.69
N ARG A 91 11.33 28.54 -14.68
CA ARG A 91 9.86 28.70 -14.80
C ARG A 91 9.26 29.53 -13.65
N GLY A 92 10.08 30.38 -13.04
CA GLY A 92 9.72 31.17 -11.86
C GLY A 92 9.89 30.40 -10.55
N GLY A 93 10.65 30.98 -9.60
CA GLY A 93 10.74 30.49 -8.22
C GLY A 93 11.97 29.67 -7.83
N SER A 94 13.05 29.69 -8.64
CA SER A 94 14.35 29.13 -8.24
C SER A 94 15.37 30.24 -8.02
N ASP A 95 16.19 30.11 -6.97
CA ASP A 95 17.20 31.09 -6.55
C ASP A 95 18.64 30.70 -6.95
N GLU A 96 18.84 29.53 -7.57
CA GLU A 96 20.17 29.01 -7.94
C GLU A 96 20.27 28.77 -9.45
N ILE A 97 21.11 29.53 -10.16
CA ILE A 97 21.33 29.41 -11.61
C ILE A 97 22.47 28.40 -11.86
N ASP A 98 22.24 27.47 -12.80
CA ASP A 98 23.30 26.62 -13.34
C ASP A 98 24.05 27.39 -14.42
N LEU A 99 25.08 28.13 -14.01
CA LEU A 99 25.83 29.02 -14.90
C LEU A 99 26.46 28.26 -16.07
N ASP A 100 27.06 27.10 -15.81
CA ASP A 100 27.74 26.32 -16.85
C ASP A 100 26.77 25.92 -17.96
N ARG A 101 25.63 25.35 -17.58
CA ARG A 101 24.62 24.89 -18.54
C ARG A 101 23.88 26.05 -19.21
N THR A 102 23.66 27.15 -18.49
CA THR A 102 23.07 28.36 -19.07
C THR A 102 24.01 28.96 -20.12
N ILE A 103 25.32 29.03 -19.85
CA ILE A 103 26.31 29.51 -20.82
C ILE A 103 26.30 28.66 -22.09
N GLU A 104 26.18 27.34 -21.98
CA GLU A 104 26.07 26.45 -23.15
C GLU A 104 24.83 26.76 -23.99
N VAL A 105 23.67 26.99 -23.37
CA VAL A 105 22.43 27.37 -24.07
C VAL A 105 22.56 28.75 -24.72
N LEU A 106 23.14 29.72 -24.02
CA LEU A 106 23.35 31.08 -24.52
C LEU A 106 24.39 31.17 -25.65
N ALA A 107 25.34 30.23 -25.69
CA ALA A 107 26.30 30.14 -26.79
C ALA A 107 25.61 29.79 -28.12
N GLU A 108 24.50 29.05 -28.06
CA GLU A 108 23.67 28.71 -29.23
C GLU A 108 22.57 29.75 -29.50
N ARG A 109 22.07 30.43 -28.45
CA ARG A 109 20.99 31.43 -28.52
C ARG A 109 21.38 32.71 -27.77
N PRO A 110 21.94 33.73 -28.47
CA PRO A 110 22.47 34.94 -27.84
C PRO A 110 21.42 35.88 -27.23
N VAL A 111 20.15 35.70 -27.59
CA VAL A 111 19.02 36.51 -27.09
C VAL A 111 18.08 35.56 -26.33
N PRO A 112 18.26 35.40 -25.01
CA PRO A 112 17.50 34.43 -24.24
C PRO A 112 16.08 34.89 -23.93
N GLU A 113 15.17 33.93 -23.94
CA GLU A 113 13.89 33.98 -23.22
C GLU A 113 14.08 33.43 -21.79
N ASP A 114 13.10 33.64 -20.90
CA ASP A 114 13.19 33.17 -19.51
C ASP A 114 13.47 31.67 -19.40
N GLU A 115 13.00 30.86 -20.35
CA GLU A 115 13.21 29.40 -20.39
C GLU A 115 14.65 29.01 -20.79
N ASP A 116 15.44 29.92 -21.37
CA ASP A 116 16.83 29.69 -21.76
C ASP A 116 17.80 29.85 -20.56
N ILE A 117 17.30 30.31 -19.41
CA ILE A 117 18.04 30.31 -18.14
C ILE A 117 17.89 28.94 -17.49
N VAL A 118 19.00 28.25 -17.23
CA VAL A 118 19.00 26.96 -16.56
C VAL A 118 19.26 27.17 -15.07
N VAL A 119 18.38 26.65 -14.23
CA VAL A 119 18.48 26.71 -12.77
C VAL A 119 18.80 25.35 -12.18
N ARG A 120 19.58 25.34 -11.10
CA ARG A 120 19.78 24.17 -10.24
C ARG A 120 18.62 24.12 -9.27
N ASP A 121 17.73 23.15 -9.45
CA ASP A 121 16.57 22.96 -8.59
C ASP A 121 16.61 21.53 -8.01
N ARG A 122 16.10 21.34 -6.78
CA ARG A 122 16.10 20.01 -6.15
C ARG A 122 14.90 19.21 -6.66
N ILE A 123 15.19 18.17 -7.42
CA ILE A 123 14.16 17.30 -8.00
C ILE A 123 13.92 16.11 -7.07
N ARG A 124 12.68 16.07 -6.53
CA ARG A 124 11.94 14.97 -5.87
C ARG A 124 12.21 14.73 -4.39
N THR A 125 11.16 14.93 -3.58
CA THR A 125 10.90 14.03 -2.45
C THR A 125 10.42 12.70 -3.03
N ARG A 126 11.02 11.58 -2.62
CA ARG A 126 10.44 10.26 -2.87
C ARG A 126 9.16 10.17 -2.05
N ARG A 127 8.05 9.75 -2.66
CA ARG A 127 6.86 9.41 -1.88
C ARG A 127 7.07 8.01 -1.30
N SER A 128 6.57 7.80 -0.10
CA SER A 128 6.52 6.47 0.50
C SER A 128 5.08 5.98 0.44
N VAL A 129 4.86 4.89 -0.29
CA VAL A 129 3.54 4.31 -0.51
C VAL A 129 3.50 2.93 0.13
N VAL A 130 2.56 2.72 1.05
CA VAL A 130 2.25 1.37 1.56
C VAL A 130 0.98 0.88 0.90
N LEU A 131 1.07 -0.22 0.17
CA LEU A 131 -0.05 -0.90 -0.45
C LEU A 131 -0.53 -2.04 0.46
N ALA A 132 -1.75 -1.91 1.00
CA ALA A 132 -2.42 -2.96 1.76
C ALA A 132 -3.40 -3.69 0.85
N VAL A 133 -3.21 -4.99 0.68
CA VAL A 133 -3.95 -5.83 -0.27
C VAL A 133 -4.68 -6.93 0.45
N ASP A 134 -5.99 -6.94 0.29
CA ASP A 134 -6.85 -8.01 0.80
C ASP A 134 -6.62 -9.29 0.01
N VAL A 135 -6.35 -10.38 0.72
CA VAL A 135 -6.21 -11.75 0.19
C VAL A 135 -7.14 -12.72 0.92
N SER A 136 -8.21 -12.22 1.53
CA SER A 136 -9.21 -13.02 2.26
C SER A 136 -9.95 -14.02 1.36
N GLY A 137 -10.77 -14.87 1.97
CA GLY A 137 -11.47 -15.97 1.29
C GLY A 137 -12.36 -15.54 0.12
N SER A 138 -12.86 -14.29 0.15
CA SER A 138 -13.63 -13.70 -0.95
C SER A 138 -12.75 -13.42 -2.18
N MET A 139 -11.43 -13.34 -2.02
CA MET A 139 -10.44 -13.02 -3.06
C MET A 139 -10.00 -14.23 -3.88
N ARG A 140 -10.62 -15.40 -3.73
CA ARG A 140 -10.24 -16.62 -4.47
C ARG A 140 -10.38 -16.47 -5.99
N GLY A 141 -9.49 -17.16 -6.72
CA GLY A 141 -9.53 -17.24 -8.18
C GLY A 141 -9.17 -15.92 -8.86
N GLU A 142 -10.09 -15.33 -9.61
CA GLU A 142 -9.81 -14.16 -10.46
C GLU A 142 -9.51 -12.86 -9.70
N ARG A 143 -9.99 -12.73 -8.45
CA ARG A 143 -9.78 -11.52 -7.64
C ARG A 143 -8.33 -11.43 -7.14
N VAL A 144 -7.76 -12.52 -6.62
CA VAL A 144 -6.33 -12.56 -6.23
C VAL A 144 -5.42 -12.35 -7.43
N LYS A 145 -5.76 -12.89 -8.62
CA LYS A 145 -5.03 -12.60 -9.87
C LYS A 145 -5.06 -11.12 -10.22
N THR A 146 -6.21 -10.47 -10.02
CA THR A 146 -6.37 -9.04 -10.27
C THR A 146 -5.57 -8.22 -9.26
N ALA A 147 -5.65 -8.56 -7.97
CA ALA A 147 -4.87 -7.92 -6.91
C ALA A 147 -3.36 -8.05 -7.13
N GLY A 148 -2.87 -9.26 -7.43
CA GLY A 148 -1.48 -9.49 -7.80
C GLY A 148 -1.07 -8.69 -9.04
N ALA A 149 -1.94 -8.60 -10.05
CA ALA A 149 -1.69 -7.78 -11.23
C ALA A 149 -1.62 -6.27 -10.92
N VAL A 150 -2.45 -5.77 -10.00
CA VAL A 150 -2.39 -4.38 -9.52
C VAL A 150 -1.06 -4.12 -8.80
N VAL A 151 -0.67 -5.03 -7.89
CA VAL A 151 0.59 -4.95 -7.14
C VAL A 151 1.79 -4.93 -8.08
N GLY A 152 1.85 -5.87 -9.03
CA GLY A 152 2.94 -5.94 -10.00
C GLY A 152 2.99 -4.71 -10.91
N ALA A 153 1.84 -4.18 -11.33
CA ALA A 153 1.80 -2.96 -12.12
C ALA A 153 2.26 -1.73 -11.33
N LEU A 154 1.81 -1.57 -10.09
CA LEU A 154 2.22 -0.48 -9.20
C LEU A 154 3.71 -0.55 -8.87
N ALA A 155 4.25 -1.74 -8.63
CA ALA A 155 5.67 -1.92 -8.34
C ALA A 155 6.57 -1.45 -9.51
N GLY A 156 6.16 -1.68 -10.76
CA GLY A 156 6.89 -1.18 -11.93
C GLY A 156 6.78 0.34 -12.12
N GLU A 157 5.62 0.93 -11.80
CA GLU A 157 5.42 2.38 -11.95
C GLU A 157 6.03 3.20 -10.81
N LEU A 158 6.16 2.60 -9.62
CA LEU A 158 6.68 3.23 -8.41
C LEU A 158 8.19 2.99 -8.20
N GLU A 159 8.96 2.62 -9.24
CA GLU A 159 10.41 2.39 -9.14
C GLU A 159 11.22 3.55 -8.52
N ARG A 160 10.69 4.77 -8.65
CA ARG A 160 11.30 6.00 -8.12
C ARG A 160 10.78 6.41 -6.74
N ASP A 161 9.71 5.78 -6.27
CA ASP A 161 9.09 5.96 -4.96
C ASP A 161 9.54 4.82 -4.01
N ASP A 162 9.33 4.97 -2.70
CA ASP A 162 9.56 3.90 -1.74
C ASP A 162 8.25 3.11 -1.58
N LEU A 163 8.23 1.85 -2.00
CA LEU A 163 7.04 0.99 -1.93
C LEU A 163 7.18 0.00 -0.78
N GLY A 164 6.12 -0.12 0.02
CA GLY A 164 5.89 -1.24 0.93
C GLY A 164 4.62 -1.98 0.54
N VAL A 165 4.58 -3.31 0.70
CA VAL A 165 3.39 -4.12 0.36
C VAL A 165 3.05 -5.05 1.52
N ILE A 166 1.79 -4.99 1.94
CA ILE A 166 1.21 -5.80 3.01
C ILE A 166 0.03 -6.57 2.43
N ALA A 167 0.08 -7.89 2.50
CA ALA A 167 -1.09 -8.73 2.22
C ALA A 167 -1.80 -9.07 3.54
N PHE A 168 -3.13 -9.07 3.56
CA PHE A 168 -3.88 -9.32 4.80
C PHE A 168 -5.16 -10.14 4.60
N TRP A 169 -5.55 -10.82 5.67
CA TRP A 169 -6.82 -11.53 5.90
C TRP A 169 -7.20 -11.28 7.37
N SER A 170 -7.49 -12.29 8.18
CA SER A 170 -7.49 -12.22 9.65
C SER A 170 -6.13 -11.75 10.22
N ASP A 171 -5.05 -12.15 9.56
CA ASP A 171 -3.66 -11.82 9.89
C ASP A 171 -3.05 -10.96 8.77
N ALA A 172 -1.76 -10.67 8.83
CA ALA A 172 -1.08 -9.98 7.73
C ALA A 172 0.34 -10.50 7.50
N ALA A 173 0.83 -10.33 6.28
CA ALA A 173 2.21 -10.60 5.88
C ALA A 173 2.79 -9.40 5.13
N VAL A 174 4.01 -8.99 5.53
CA VAL A 174 4.76 -7.95 4.82
C VAL A 174 5.48 -8.63 3.65
N LEU A 175 5.02 -8.37 2.43
CA LEU A 175 5.59 -8.95 1.20
C LEU A 175 6.77 -8.14 0.67
N LEU A 176 6.81 -6.85 1.00
CA LEU A 176 7.89 -5.92 0.69
C LEU A 176 7.99 -4.88 1.80
N GLY A 177 9.15 -4.77 2.43
CA GLY A 177 9.45 -3.69 3.37
C GLY A 177 9.59 -2.36 2.66
N LEU A 178 9.19 -1.26 3.32
CA LEU A 178 9.26 0.07 2.73
C LEU A 178 10.71 0.41 2.32
N GLY A 179 10.92 0.67 1.02
CA GLY A 179 12.23 1.02 0.44
C GLY A 179 13.08 -0.18 0.03
N GLU A 180 12.62 -1.41 0.27
CA GLU A 180 13.24 -2.61 -0.28
C GLU A 180 13.07 -2.67 -1.80
N ARG A 181 14.03 -3.31 -2.47
CA ARG A 181 14.00 -3.51 -3.92
C ARG A 181 13.56 -4.94 -4.23
N ILE A 182 12.60 -5.08 -5.13
CA ILE A 182 12.13 -6.36 -5.64
C ILE A 182 11.72 -6.21 -7.10
N GLU A 183 11.89 -7.26 -7.90
CA GLU A 183 11.32 -7.26 -9.25
C GLU A 183 9.79 -7.26 -9.17
N PRO A 184 9.09 -6.41 -9.96
CA PRO A 184 7.63 -6.30 -9.90
C PRO A 184 6.90 -7.64 -10.09
N MET A 185 7.45 -8.52 -10.93
CA MET A 185 6.84 -9.82 -11.21
C MET A 185 7.01 -10.81 -10.06
N THR A 186 8.13 -10.76 -9.35
CA THR A 186 8.35 -11.56 -8.13
C THR A 186 7.40 -11.14 -7.03
N LEU A 187 7.13 -9.84 -6.89
CA LEU A 187 6.17 -9.34 -5.91
C LEU A 187 4.74 -9.77 -6.24
N LEU A 188 4.37 -9.74 -7.53
CA LEU A 188 3.10 -10.32 -7.98
C LEU A 188 3.00 -11.79 -7.58
N ASP A 189 4.03 -12.60 -7.84
CA ASP A 189 3.99 -14.03 -7.50
C ASP A 189 3.84 -14.26 -6.00
N ARG A 190 4.48 -13.43 -5.16
CA ARG A 190 4.31 -13.47 -3.69
C ARG A 190 2.84 -13.27 -3.29
N VAL A 191 2.15 -12.32 -3.91
CA VAL A 191 0.71 -12.08 -3.64
C VAL A 191 -0.13 -13.30 -4.04
N LEU A 192 0.14 -13.90 -5.20
CA LEU A 192 -0.63 -15.05 -5.69
C LEU A 192 -0.46 -16.32 -4.83
N ARG A 193 0.65 -16.41 -4.08
CA ARG A 193 0.92 -17.52 -3.15
C ARG A 193 0.20 -17.38 -1.81
N MET A 194 -0.36 -16.22 -1.52
CA MET A 194 -0.98 -15.99 -0.23
C MET A 194 -2.21 -16.89 -0.05
N PRO A 195 -2.34 -17.55 1.12
CA PRO A 195 -3.46 -18.43 1.36
C PRO A 195 -4.75 -17.60 1.48
N ALA A 196 -5.76 -17.95 0.68
CA ALA A 196 -7.08 -17.32 0.76
C ALA A 196 -7.85 -17.82 1.99
N LYS A 197 -7.67 -17.15 3.14
CA LYS A 197 -8.27 -17.46 4.46
C LYS A 197 -9.48 -16.58 4.75
N GLY A 198 -10.48 -17.12 5.46
CA GLY A 198 -11.88 -16.68 5.38
C GLY A 198 -12.32 -15.39 6.07
N LEU A 199 -11.48 -14.70 6.84
CA LEU A 199 -11.86 -13.43 7.48
C LEU A 199 -10.97 -12.28 7.02
N THR A 200 -11.44 -11.06 7.27
CA THR A 200 -10.87 -9.81 6.79
C THR A 200 -10.72 -8.84 7.96
N ASN A 201 -9.48 -8.69 8.41
CA ASN A 201 -9.07 -7.73 9.43
C ASN A 201 -8.43 -6.51 8.77
N VAL A 202 -9.22 -5.46 8.55
CA VAL A 202 -8.74 -4.21 7.94
C VAL A 202 -7.93 -3.38 8.93
N ALA A 203 -8.15 -3.52 10.24
CA ALA A 203 -7.43 -2.74 11.25
C ALA A 203 -5.94 -3.08 11.26
N PHE A 204 -5.60 -4.36 11.23
CA PHE A 204 -4.22 -4.82 11.36
C PHE A 204 -3.25 -4.30 10.26
N PRO A 205 -3.55 -4.36 8.94
CA PRO A 205 -2.68 -3.80 7.92
C PRO A 205 -2.54 -2.28 8.03
N LEU A 206 -3.58 -1.55 8.49
CA LEU A 206 -3.48 -0.10 8.72
C LEU A 206 -2.53 0.24 9.87
N GLU A 207 -2.54 -0.58 10.92
CA GLU A 207 -1.57 -0.46 12.01
C GLU A 207 -0.14 -0.72 11.53
N LEU A 208 0.08 -1.79 10.76
CA LEU A 208 1.39 -2.11 10.18
C LEU A 208 1.87 -1.02 9.23
N ALA A 209 0.98 -0.46 8.40
CA ALA A 209 1.28 0.66 7.52
C ALA A 209 1.70 1.91 8.32
N ALA A 210 0.99 2.22 9.41
CA ALA A 210 1.35 3.32 10.30
C ALA A 210 2.75 3.13 10.91
N ARG A 211 3.12 1.89 11.27
CA ARG A 211 4.47 1.56 11.78
C ARG A 211 5.55 1.74 10.71
N GLN A 212 5.33 1.26 9.48
CA GLN A 212 6.27 1.44 8.37
C GLN A 212 6.48 2.93 8.03
N LEU A 213 5.41 3.72 8.08
CA LEU A 213 5.44 5.15 7.74
C LEU A 213 5.81 6.07 8.91
N ALA A 214 6.08 5.55 10.11
CA ALA A 214 6.27 6.35 11.33
C ALA A 214 7.39 7.41 11.22
N ARG A 215 8.41 7.16 10.39
CA ARG A 215 9.54 8.08 10.16
C ARG A 215 9.44 8.87 8.85
N VAL A 216 8.39 8.66 8.07
CA VAL A 216 8.17 9.34 6.79
C VAL A 216 7.43 10.67 7.05
N PRO A 217 7.85 11.79 6.44
CA PRO A 217 7.08 13.03 6.49
C PRO A 217 5.64 12.81 6.01
N ALA A 218 4.65 13.33 6.76
CA ALA A 218 3.23 13.12 6.48
C ALA A 218 2.81 13.49 5.04
N ARG A 219 3.48 14.47 4.43
CA ARG A 219 3.23 14.92 3.04
C ARG A 219 3.67 13.90 1.97
N ASP A 220 4.65 13.06 2.31
CA ASP A 220 5.26 12.08 1.41
C ASP A 220 4.72 10.66 1.69
N ALA A 221 4.08 10.45 2.84
CA ALA A 221 3.50 9.18 3.28
C ALA A 221 2.08 8.97 2.76
N ARG A 222 1.83 7.85 2.07
CA ARG A 222 0.50 7.46 1.58
C ARG A 222 0.24 5.98 1.83
N VAL A 223 -1.01 5.64 2.14
CA VAL A 223 -1.50 4.27 2.21
C VAL A 223 -2.57 4.07 1.14
N LEU A 224 -2.48 2.96 0.41
CA LEU A 224 -3.47 2.54 -0.56
C LEU A 224 -4.05 1.20 -0.12
N LEU A 225 -5.35 1.15 0.19
CA LEU A 225 -6.05 -0.08 0.54
C LEU A 225 -6.79 -0.64 -0.69
N LEU A 226 -6.53 -1.89 -1.04
CA LEU A 226 -7.29 -2.66 -2.03
C LEU A 226 -8.06 -3.78 -1.31
N SER A 227 -9.37 -3.65 -1.17
CA SER A 227 -10.22 -4.59 -0.43
C SER A 227 -11.69 -4.45 -0.85
N ASP A 228 -12.51 -5.47 -0.62
CA ASP A 228 -13.97 -5.34 -0.67
C ASP A 228 -14.55 -4.65 0.59
N CYS A 229 -13.69 -4.33 1.56
CA CYS A 229 -13.97 -3.70 2.85
C CYS A 229 -14.96 -4.47 3.73
N VAL A 230 -15.20 -5.77 3.49
CA VAL A 230 -16.09 -6.59 4.33
C VAL A 230 -15.36 -6.97 5.62
N HIS A 231 -15.22 -6.03 6.54
CA HIS A 231 -14.50 -6.21 7.80
C HIS A 231 -15.29 -7.08 8.79
N ASN A 232 -14.69 -8.20 9.18
CA ASN A 232 -15.34 -9.17 10.08
C ASN A 232 -14.37 -9.81 11.10
N ALA A 233 -13.15 -9.27 11.23
CA ALA A 233 -12.18 -9.72 12.23
C ALA A 233 -11.37 -8.55 12.78
N GLY A 234 -11.12 -8.54 14.09
CA GLY A 234 -10.32 -7.52 14.77
C GLY A 234 -11.12 -6.26 15.16
N PRO A 235 -10.42 -5.25 15.69
CA PRO A 235 -11.05 -4.02 16.18
C PRO A 235 -11.49 -3.11 15.03
N ASP A 236 -12.31 -2.11 15.35
CA ASP A 236 -12.75 -1.08 14.39
C ASP A 236 -11.54 -0.41 13.69
N PRO A 237 -11.47 -0.43 12.33
CA PRO A 237 -10.37 0.15 11.57
C PRO A 237 -10.41 1.69 11.49
N ARG A 238 -11.54 2.35 11.77
CA ARG A 238 -11.70 3.81 11.58
C ARG A 238 -10.75 4.66 12.42
N PRO A 239 -10.52 4.37 13.72
CA PRO A 239 -9.52 5.10 14.51
C PRO A 239 -8.10 4.95 13.97
N LEU A 240 -7.77 3.80 13.37
CA LEU A 240 -6.45 3.57 12.76
C LEU A 240 -6.32 4.32 11.43
N ALA A 241 -7.36 4.32 10.59
CA ALA A 241 -7.40 5.12 9.38
C ALA A 241 -7.18 6.62 9.67
N ALA A 242 -7.80 7.16 10.72
CA ALA A 242 -7.66 8.56 11.12
C ALA A 242 -6.23 8.97 11.53
N ARG A 243 -5.41 7.99 11.94
CA ARG A 243 -4.00 8.22 12.33
C ARG A 243 -3.05 8.25 11.13
N LEU A 244 -3.48 7.73 9.99
CA LEU A 244 -2.66 7.72 8.78
C LEU A 244 -2.56 9.14 8.19
N PRO A 245 -1.41 9.51 7.60
CA PRO A 245 -1.26 10.80 6.92
C PRO A 245 -2.25 10.96 5.76
N ARG A 246 -2.35 9.90 4.93
CA ARG A 246 -3.30 9.77 3.83
C ARG A 246 -3.67 8.30 3.60
N LEU A 247 -4.96 7.96 3.52
CA LEU A 247 -5.48 6.65 3.15
C LEU A 247 -6.41 6.76 1.95
N ASP A 248 -5.97 6.27 0.80
CA ASP A 248 -6.82 6.08 -0.38
C ASP A 248 -7.37 4.64 -0.38
N VAL A 249 -8.62 4.46 -0.81
CA VAL A 249 -9.31 3.16 -0.83
C VAL A 249 -9.75 2.84 -2.26
N LEU A 250 -9.28 1.71 -2.78
CA LEU A 250 -9.78 1.03 -3.97
C LEU A 250 -10.68 -0.11 -3.54
N LEU A 251 -11.98 0.11 -3.62
CA LEU A 251 -12.98 -0.89 -3.28
C LEU A 251 -13.18 -1.87 -4.44
N ASP A 252 -12.92 -3.16 -4.21
CA ASP A 252 -13.34 -4.21 -5.14
C ASP A 252 -14.87 -4.37 -5.08
N ALA A 253 -15.52 -3.99 -6.17
CA ALA A 253 -16.97 -4.03 -6.32
C ALA A 253 -17.46 -5.25 -7.11
N SER A 254 -16.60 -6.25 -7.35
CA SER A 254 -16.93 -7.48 -8.09
C SER A 254 -17.74 -8.51 -7.27
N GLY A 255 -17.99 -8.22 -5.99
CA GLY A 255 -18.73 -9.10 -5.08
C GLY A 255 -19.49 -8.38 -3.97
N GLU A 256 -19.73 -9.12 -2.89
CA GLU A 256 -20.08 -8.56 -1.59
C GLU A 256 -19.03 -7.51 -1.20
N GLN A 257 -19.49 -6.36 -0.76
CA GLN A 257 -18.64 -5.21 -0.50
C GLN A 257 -19.27 -4.33 0.57
N ASP A 258 -18.44 -3.68 1.38
CA ASP A 258 -18.86 -2.62 2.28
C ASP A 258 -18.39 -1.25 1.76
N ALA A 259 -19.19 -0.68 0.87
CA ALA A 259 -18.89 0.63 0.30
C ALA A 259 -19.04 1.77 1.31
N GLU A 260 -19.79 1.57 2.39
CA GLU A 260 -19.93 2.57 3.46
C GLU A 260 -18.64 2.64 4.26
N LEU A 261 -18.18 1.50 4.78
CA LEU A 261 -16.91 1.42 5.49
C LEU A 261 -15.74 1.91 4.64
N GLY A 262 -15.67 1.51 3.36
CA GLY A 262 -14.61 1.98 2.46
C GLY A 262 -14.58 3.51 2.29
N ARG A 263 -15.75 4.17 2.28
CA ARG A 263 -15.83 5.64 2.25
C ARG A 263 -15.43 6.26 3.58
N GLU A 264 -15.88 5.69 4.70
CA GLU A 264 -15.54 6.15 6.04
C GLU A 264 -14.02 6.09 6.28
N LEU A 265 -13.37 5.01 5.85
CA LEU A 265 -11.91 4.84 5.95
C LEU A 265 -11.15 5.88 5.13
N ALA A 266 -11.53 6.06 3.85
CA ALA A 266 -10.90 7.07 2.99
C ALA A 266 -11.08 8.48 3.56
N ALA A 267 -12.28 8.79 4.07
CA ALA A 267 -12.58 10.09 4.68
C ALA A 267 -11.77 10.31 5.97
N ALA A 268 -11.74 9.33 6.87
CA ALA A 268 -10.96 9.38 8.12
C ALA A 268 -9.47 9.60 7.84
N GLY A 269 -8.93 8.89 6.85
CA GLY A 269 -7.55 9.05 6.40
C GLY A 269 -7.33 10.14 5.36
N ARG A 270 -8.28 11.06 5.11
CA ARG A 270 -8.10 12.23 4.22
C ARG A 270 -7.66 11.88 2.79
N GLY A 271 -8.03 10.70 2.29
CA GLY A 271 -7.72 10.26 0.93
C GLY A 271 -8.97 10.12 0.06
N MET A 272 -8.82 9.42 -1.06
CA MET A 272 -9.88 9.23 -2.03
C MET A 272 -10.43 7.81 -2.00
N PHE A 273 -11.73 7.70 -2.18
CA PHE A 273 -12.44 6.44 -2.38
C PHE A 273 -12.75 6.25 -3.86
N ARG A 274 -12.39 5.10 -4.42
CA ARG A 274 -12.73 4.69 -5.79
C ARG A 274 -13.21 3.25 -5.80
N ARG A 275 -14.21 2.97 -6.63
CA ARG A 275 -14.71 1.61 -6.85
C ARG A 275 -14.08 1.04 -8.11
N VAL A 276 -13.67 -0.22 -8.07
CA VAL A 276 -13.15 -0.97 -9.21
C VAL A 276 -13.98 -2.23 -9.38
N ARG A 277 -14.51 -2.49 -10.58
CA ARG A 277 -15.28 -3.73 -10.87
C ARG A 277 -14.41 -4.80 -11.54
N GLY A 278 -13.23 -4.41 -12.00
CA GLY A 278 -12.24 -5.30 -12.57
C GLY A 278 -10.97 -4.55 -12.98
N TYR A 279 -10.04 -5.26 -13.60
CA TYR A 279 -8.71 -4.75 -13.91
C TYR A 279 -8.68 -3.49 -14.80
N ARG A 280 -9.73 -3.24 -15.59
CA ARG A 280 -9.80 -2.07 -16.48
C ARG A 280 -10.03 -0.76 -15.72
N ASP A 281 -10.66 -0.83 -14.55
CA ASP A 281 -10.97 0.35 -13.73
C ASP A 281 -9.78 0.76 -12.85
N VAL A 282 -8.83 -0.16 -12.64
CA VAL A 282 -7.67 0.01 -11.76
C VAL A 282 -6.78 1.16 -12.24
N ALA A 283 -6.35 1.14 -13.51
CA ALA A 283 -5.42 2.16 -14.00
C ALA A 283 -6.00 3.59 -13.92
N PRO A 284 -7.24 3.86 -14.37
CA PRO A 284 -7.88 5.16 -14.17
C PRO A 284 -8.00 5.57 -12.70
N ALA A 285 -8.34 4.64 -11.81
CA ALA A 285 -8.49 4.92 -10.38
C ALA A 285 -7.14 5.30 -9.74
N LEU A 286 -6.07 4.56 -10.05
CA LEU A 286 -4.72 4.86 -9.60
C LEU A 286 -4.20 6.18 -10.15
N SER A 287 -4.39 6.46 -11.44
CA SER A 287 -4.00 7.75 -12.03
C SER A 287 -4.70 8.92 -11.33
N ALA A 288 -5.97 8.77 -10.95
CA ALA A 288 -6.67 9.79 -10.16
C ALA A 288 -6.07 9.94 -8.75
N ILE A 289 -5.77 8.83 -8.06
CA ILE A 289 -5.15 8.81 -6.73
C ILE A 289 -3.80 9.52 -6.70
N PHE A 290 -2.96 9.25 -7.68
CA PHE A 290 -1.61 9.81 -7.75
C PHE A 290 -1.51 11.14 -8.52
N GLY A 291 -2.56 11.57 -9.22
CA GLY A 291 -2.61 12.85 -9.93
C GLY A 291 -2.93 14.07 -9.07
N GLY A 292 -3.54 13.87 -7.90
CA GLY A 292 -3.73 14.89 -6.87
C GLY A 292 -2.47 15.11 -6.03
#